data_AF-A0A967LE30-F1
#
_entry.id   AF-A0A967LE30-F1
#
_cell.length_a   1.000
_cell.length_b   1.000
_cell.length_c   1.000
_cell.angle_alpha   90.00
_cell.angle_beta   90.00
_cell.angle_gamma   90.00
#
_symmetry.space_group_name_H-M   'P 1'
#
loop_
_entity.id
_entity.type
_entity.pdbx_description
1 polymer ?
#
loop_
_entity_poly.entity_id
_entity_poly.type
_entity_poly.pdbx_seq_one_letter_code
_entity_poly.pdbx_strand_id
1 'polypeptide(L)'
;MKNCLPLLCLGLFPVLATAGPLTWKPLFNGKDLTGWHPVPGGEWKVVDGTILGTSPKSEPRHGLLMTDKRFRNFIVRAKFKVQKGDSGFYFRVEKTGTNVSVKGFQAEVDNSPEVGGLYETAMRAWVKKPDPALIREIVTPGEWTDILVTAIGDDLTVSLNGVTVTELLGDTKCLKEGHIALQLHGGQDMHVQFKDLAVLELP
;
A
#
# COMPACT_ATOMS: atom_id res chain seq x y z
N MET A 1 38.24 62.79 7.96
CA MET A 1 38.68 61.44 7.53
C MET A 1 37.72 60.42 8.13
N LYS A 2 36.92 59.82 7.24
CA LYS A 2 36.15 58.55 7.30
C LYS A 2 35.57 58.07 8.65
N ASN A 3 34.25 58.22 8.78
CA ASN A 3 33.39 57.53 9.75
C ASN A 3 33.36 56.01 9.45
N CYS A 4 33.63 55.18 10.45
CA CYS A 4 33.41 53.73 10.41
C CYS A 4 32.07 53.39 11.07
N LEU A 5 31.11 52.93 10.27
CA LEU A 5 29.85 52.36 10.74
C LEU A 5 30.05 50.84 10.95
N PRO A 6 29.62 50.24 12.08
CA PRO A 6 29.73 48.80 12.28
C PRO A 6 28.65 48.08 11.47
N LEU A 7 29.09 47.15 10.62
CA LEU A 7 28.22 46.25 9.86
C LEU A 7 27.69 45.16 10.81
N LEU A 8 26.42 45.25 11.19
CA LEU A 8 25.75 44.22 11.98
C LEU A 8 25.40 43.05 11.05
N CYS A 9 26.24 42.01 11.03
CA CYS A 9 25.92 40.75 10.39
C CYS A 9 24.82 40.03 11.19
N LEU A 10 23.55 40.15 10.77
CA LEU A 10 22.51 39.21 11.19
C LEU A 10 22.85 37.84 10.58
N GLY A 11 23.44 36.95 11.38
CA GLY A 11 23.58 35.55 11.02
C GLY A 11 22.19 34.91 10.93
N LEU A 12 21.77 34.53 9.72
CA LEU A 12 20.67 33.58 9.56
C LEU A 12 21.14 32.22 10.08
N PHE A 13 20.74 31.87 11.31
CA PHE A 13 20.81 30.48 11.76
C PHE A 13 19.67 29.72 11.10
N PRO A 14 19.95 28.65 10.31
CA PRO A 14 18.89 27.82 9.79
C PRO A 14 18.17 27.16 10.96
N VAL A 15 16.88 27.43 11.09
CA VAL A 15 16.01 26.68 12.00
C VAL A 15 15.98 25.24 11.48
N LEU A 16 16.72 24.35 12.14
CA LEU A 16 16.53 22.92 11.96
C LEU A 16 15.11 22.59 12.41
N ALA A 17 14.21 22.39 11.45
CA ALA A 17 12.90 21.83 11.71
C ALA A 17 13.09 20.42 12.28
N THR A 18 12.92 20.26 13.58
CA THR A 18 12.85 18.94 14.21
C THR A 18 11.59 18.25 13.68
N ALA A 19 11.75 17.19 12.91
CA ALA A 19 10.62 16.34 12.53
C ALA A 19 9.90 15.89 13.81
N GLY A 20 8.58 16.10 13.88
CA GLY A 20 7.77 15.67 15.03
C GLY A 20 7.81 14.15 15.23
N PRO A 21 7.28 13.64 16.36
CA PRO A 21 7.27 12.20 16.61
C PRO A 21 6.52 11.46 15.50
N LEU A 22 7.07 10.31 15.08
CA LEU A 22 6.43 9.43 14.11
C LEU A 22 5.16 8.83 14.73
N THR A 23 4.01 9.09 14.13
CA THR A 23 2.71 8.62 14.63
C THR A 23 1.94 7.87 13.54
N TRP A 24 1.35 6.74 13.91
CA TRP A 24 0.40 6.03 13.05
C TRP A 24 -0.84 6.89 12.81
N LYS A 25 -1.19 7.07 11.54
CA LYS A 25 -2.40 7.75 11.10
C LYS A 25 -3.35 6.73 10.47
N PRO A 26 -4.65 6.73 10.80
CA PRO A 26 -5.62 5.88 10.12
C PRO A 26 -5.64 6.19 8.62
N LEU A 27 -5.53 5.15 7.79
CA LEU A 27 -5.87 5.23 6.37
C LEU A 27 -7.36 4.96 6.17
N PHE A 28 -7.97 4.16 7.04
CA PHE A 28 -9.40 3.90 7.04
C PHE A 28 -10.01 4.28 8.40
N ASN A 29 -11.12 5.01 8.38
CA ASN A 29 -11.75 5.54 9.59
C ASN A 29 -12.78 4.59 10.25
N GLY A 30 -13.03 3.42 9.65
CA GLY A 30 -13.98 2.43 10.16
C GLY A 30 -15.45 2.73 9.85
N LYS A 31 -15.77 3.83 9.16
CA LYS A 31 -17.14 4.33 8.98
C LYS A 31 -17.52 4.53 7.52
N ASP A 32 -16.63 5.11 6.73
CA ASP A 32 -16.84 5.42 5.33
C ASP A 32 -15.50 5.40 4.56
N LEU A 33 -15.57 5.71 3.26
CA LEU A 33 -14.42 5.70 2.36
C LEU A 33 -13.77 7.09 2.23
N THR A 34 -13.94 7.99 3.22
CA THR A 34 -13.27 9.31 3.19
C THR A 34 -11.76 9.15 3.04
N GLY A 35 -11.15 9.87 2.09
CA GLY A 35 -9.74 9.75 1.74
C GLY A 35 -9.43 8.65 0.72
N TRP A 36 -10.45 7.95 0.23
CA TRP A 36 -10.38 6.96 -0.83
C TRP A 36 -11.33 7.31 -1.98
N HIS A 37 -10.93 6.95 -3.20
CA HIS A 37 -11.76 7.04 -4.39
C HIS A 37 -11.82 5.68 -5.12
N PRO A 38 -13.03 5.17 -5.42
CA PRO A 38 -13.17 3.97 -6.21
C PRO A 38 -12.93 4.25 -7.70
N VAL A 39 -12.36 3.27 -8.39
CA VAL A 39 -12.21 3.18 -9.84
C VAL A 39 -13.13 2.06 -10.36
N PRO A 40 -13.80 2.21 -11.52
CA PRO A 40 -14.77 1.22 -12.01
C PRO A 40 -14.21 -0.20 -12.10
N GLY A 41 -15.02 -1.21 -11.76
CA GLY A 41 -14.65 -2.64 -11.81
C GLY A 41 -15.12 -3.47 -10.60
N GLY A 42 -16.19 -3.02 -9.94
CA GLY A 42 -16.74 -3.67 -8.76
C GLY A 42 -17.35 -2.65 -7.80
N GLU A 43 -17.74 -3.12 -6.62
CA GLU A 43 -18.30 -2.32 -5.54
C GLU A 43 -17.39 -2.34 -4.31
N TRP A 44 -17.24 -1.17 -3.69
CA TRP A 44 -16.57 -1.00 -2.40
C TRP A 44 -17.56 -0.40 -1.42
N LYS A 45 -17.73 -1.04 -0.25
CA LYS A 45 -18.65 -0.60 0.81
C LYS A 45 -17.98 -0.72 2.16
N VAL A 46 -18.51 0.00 3.16
CA VAL A 46 -18.14 -0.23 4.55
C VAL A 46 -19.22 -1.08 5.21
N VAL A 47 -18.83 -2.22 5.78
CA VAL A 47 -19.71 -3.16 6.49
C VAL A 47 -19.00 -3.58 7.78
N ASP A 48 -19.65 -3.37 8.92
CA ASP A 48 -19.16 -3.76 10.25
C ASP A 48 -17.72 -3.29 10.56
N GLY A 49 -17.41 -2.05 10.20
CA GLY A 49 -16.07 -1.49 10.40
C GLY A 49 -14.99 -2.09 9.49
N THR A 50 -15.38 -2.72 8.39
CA THR A 50 -14.48 -3.27 7.35
C THR A 50 -14.79 -2.65 6.00
N ILE A 51 -13.77 -2.46 5.18
CA ILE A 51 -13.93 -2.21 3.74
C ILE A 51 -14.23 -3.57 3.10
N LEU A 52 -15.41 -3.72 2.52
CA LEU A 52 -15.83 -4.88 1.73
C LEU A 52 -15.74 -4.54 0.25
N GLY A 53 -15.00 -5.35 -0.51
CA GLY A 53 -14.90 -5.28 -1.96
C GLY A 53 -15.51 -6.51 -2.62
N THR A 54 -16.39 -6.30 -3.60
CA THR A 54 -17.07 -7.37 -4.33
C THR A 54 -17.23 -7.05 -5.82
N SER A 55 -17.08 -8.07 -6.67
CA SER A 55 -17.42 -8.00 -8.10
C SER A 55 -17.77 -9.41 -8.61
N PRO A 56 -18.71 -9.53 -9.57
CA PRO A 56 -19.02 -10.83 -10.17
C PRO A 56 -17.97 -11.21 -11.21
N LYS A 57 -17.82 -12.52 -11.48
CA LYS A 57 -16.95 -13.05 -12.54
C LYS A 57 -17.19 -12.41 -13.92
N SER A 58 -18.40 -11.93 -14.18
CA SER A 58 -18.77 -11.26 -15.44
C SER A 58 -18.25 -9.83 -15.58
N GLU A 59 -17.67 -9.23 -14.54
CA GLU A 59 -17.06 -7.90 -14.58
C GLU A 59 -15.61 -8.00 -15.06
N PRO A 60 -15.28 -7.64 -16.32
CA PRO A 60 -13.94 -7.83 -16.85
C PRO A 60 -12.93 -6.77 -16.38
N ARG A 61 -13.39 -5.65 -15.81
CA ARG A 61 -12.53 -4.54 -15.38
C ARG A 61 -11.93 -4.83 -14.01
N HIS A 62 -10.71 -4.35 -13.77
CA HIS A 62 -10.14 -4.33 -12.43
C HIS A 62 -10.71 -3.17 -11.63
N GLY A 63 -11.38 -3.47 -10.51
CA GLY A 63 -11.87 -2.45 -9.59
C GLY A 63 -10.78 -2.06 -8.60
N LEU A 64 -10.48 -0.77 -8.45
CA LEU A 64 -9.54 -0.30 -7.43
C LEU A 64 -10.24 0.58 -6.42
N LEU A 65 -9.81 0.53 -5.17
CA LEU A 65 -10.09 1.57 -4.18
C LEU A 65 -8.79 2.22 -3.80
N MET A 66 -8.59 3.48 -4.17
CA MET A 66 -7.30 4.13 -4.11
C MET A 66 -7.30 5.34 -3.18
N THR A 67 -6.22 5.55 -2.43
CA THR A 67 -6.08 6.71 -1.56
C THR A 67 -6.03 8.01 -2.38
N ASP A 68 -6.62 9.09 -1.88
CA ASP A 68 -6.48 10.41 -2.49
C ASP A 68 -5.06 10.94 -2.35
N LYS A 69 -4.43 10.63 -1.21
CA LYS A 69 -3.06 11.00 -0.89
C LYS A 69 -2.06 10.06 -1.57
N ARG A 70 -0.88 10.61 -1.91
CA ARG A 70 0.32 9.89 -2.33
C ARG A 70 1.31 9.77 -1.18
N PHE A 71 2.07 8.69 -1.15
CA PHE A 71 3.01 8.34 -0.09
C PHE A 71 4.37 7.96 -0.67
N ARG A 72 5.44 8.42 0.00
CA ARG A 72 6.83 8.17 -0.39
C ARG A 72 7.45 7.08 0.48
N ASN A 73 7.94 7.44 1.67
CA ASN A 73 8.48 6.51 2.66
C ASN A 73 7.40 6.22 3.71
N PHE A 74 7.09 4.94 3.92
CA PHE A 74 6.06 4.56 4.87
C PHE A 74 6.20 3.13 5.36
N ILE A 75 5.51 2.88 6.46
CA ILE A 75 5.06 1.56 6.88
C ILE A 75 3.53 1.59 6.90
N VAL A 76 2.88 0.65 6.25
CA VAL A 76 1.43 0.46 6.34
C VAL A 76 1.15 -0.86 7.02
N ARG A 77 0.22 -0.85 7.96
CA ARG A 77 -0.39 -2.06 8.51
C ARG A 77 -1.85 -2.13 8.09
N ALA A 78 -2.34 -3.34 7.88
CA ALA A 78 -3.74 -3.65 7.64
C ALA A 78 -4.03 -5.09 8.06
N LYS A 79 -5.30 -5.46 8.14
CA LYS A 79 -5.75 -6.85 8.10
C LYS A 79 -6.57 -7.08 6.85
N PHE A 80 -6.43 -8.25 6.24
CA PHE A 80 -7.26 -8.66 5.12
C PHE A 80 -7.90 -10.03 5.37
N LYS A 81 -9.01 -10.29 4.68
CA LYS A 81 -9.69 -11.60 4.63
C LYS A 81 -10.22 -11.82 3.21
N VAL A 82 -9.79 -12.89 2.55
CA VAL A 82 -10.23 -13.24 1.19
C VAL A 82 -11.18 -14.42 1.28
N GLN A 83 -12.44 -14.19 0.94
CA GLN A 83 -13.41 -15.29 0.80
C GLN A 83 -13.39 -15.86 -0.61
N LYS A 84 -13.21 -15.00 -1.63
CA LYS A 84 -13.12 -15.38 -3.04
C LYS A 84 -12.25 -14.43 -3.84
N GLY A 85 -11.64 -14.99 -4.88
CA GLY A 85 -10.85 -14.27 -5.87
C GLY A 85 -9.43 -13.99 -5.42
N ASP A 86 -8.77 -13.17 -6.24
CA ASP A 86 -7.38 -12.74 -6.11
C ASP A 86 -7.37 -11.21 -6.02
N SER A 87 -6.75 -10.68 -4.98
CA SER A 87 -6.70 -9.24 -4.68
C SER A 87 -5.25 -8.80 -4.56
N GLY A 88 -5.06 -7.50 -4.32
CA GLY A 88 -3.75 -6.90 -4.20
C GLY A 88 -3.81 -5.70 -3.27
N PHE A 89 -2.76 -5.57 -2.45
CA PHE A 89 -2.45 -4.34 -1.72
C PHE A 89 -1.41 -3.56 -2.53
N TYR A 90 -1.88 -2.64 -3.35
CA TYR A 90 -1.03 -1.77 -4.18
C TYR A 90 -0.41 -0.66 -3.35
N PHE A 91 0.82 -0.31 -3.69
CA PHE A 91 1.55 0.78 -3.05
C PHE A 91 2.54 1.45 -4.01
N ARG A 92 2.77 2.76 -3.78
CA ARG A 92 3.55 3.63 -4.67
C ARG A 92 3.09 3.53 -6.15
N VAL A 93 1.80 3.41 -6.39
CA VAL A 93 1.25 3.29 -7.75
C VAL A 93 0.92 4.63 -8.39
N GLU A 94 1.01 4.67 -9.71
CA GLU A 94 0.56 5.79 -10.55
C GLU A 94 -0.61 5.37 -11.44
N LYS A 95 -1.57 6.28 -11.63
CA LYS A 95 -2.65 6.09 -12.60
C LYS A 95 -2.10 5.97 -14.01
N THR A 96 -2.66 5.06 -14.80
CA THR A 96 -2.32 4.85 -16.21
C THR A 96 -3.59 4.60 -17.02
N GLY A 97 -3.49 4.64 -18.35
CA GLY A 97 -4.55 4.21 -19.26
C GLY A 97 -4.56 2.70 -19.56
N THR A 98 -3.86 1.88 -18.76
CA THR A 98 -3.83 0.42 -18.95
C THR A 98 -5.13 -0.24 -18.44
N ASN A 99 -5.34 -1.52 -18.75
CA ASN A 99 -6.52 -2.27 -18.30
C ASN A 99 -6.67 -2.36 -16.77
N VAL A 100 -5.57 -2.29 -16.03
CA VAL A 100 -5.57 -2.31 -14.55
C VAL A 100 -5.64 -0.88 -13.97
N SER A 101 -5.63 0.15 -14.82
CA SER A 101 -5.66 1.58 -14.47
C SER A 101 -4.45 2.10 -13.67
N VAL A 102 -3.49 1.25 -13.31
CA VAL A 102 -2.28 1.64 -12.55
C VAL A 102 -1.01 0.94 -13.03
N LYS A 103 0.13 1.52 -12.70
CA LYS A 103 1.45 0.86 -12.72
C LYS A 103 2.11 0.98 -11.34
N GLY A 104 2.92 0.01 -10.97
CA GLY A 104 3.64 -0.03 -9.69
C GLY A 104 3.44 -1.34 -8.94
N PHE A 105 3.91 -1.38 -7.69
CA PHE A 105 3.92 -2.61 -6.90
C PHE A 105 2.59 -2.90 -6.24
N GLN A 106 2.29 -4.20 -6.12
CA GLN A 106 1.38 -4.75 -5.12
C GLN A 106 2.11 -5.79 -4.28
N ALA A 107 1.67 -5.92 -3.02
CA ALA A 107 1.77 -7.16 -2.28
C ALA A 107 0.52 -8.00 -2.62
N GLU A 108 0.72 -9.27 -2.99
CA GLU A 108 -0.38 -10.17 -3.34
C GLU A 108 -1.30 -10.42 -2.15
N VAL A 109 -2.62 -10.41 -2.37
CA VAL A 109 -3.64 -10.65 -1.35
C VAL A 109 -4.61 -11.69 -1.86
N ASP A 110 -4.30 -12.97 -1.61
CA ASP A 110 -5.12 -14.09 -2.03
C ASP A 110 -5.11 -15.21 -0.96
N ASN A 111 -5.62 -16.38 -1.32
CA ASN A 111 -5.60 -17.59 -0.49
C ASN A 111 -4.53 -18.59 -0.95
N SER A 112 -3.62 -18.19 -1.84
CA SER A 112 -2.58 -19.06 -2.37
C SER A 112 -1.31 -19.00 -1.51
N PRO A 113 -0.35 -19.92 -1.72
CA PRO A 113 0.97 -19.82 -1.11
C PRO A 113 1.83 -18.64 -1.63
N GLU A 114 1.31 -17.78 -2.52
CA GLU A 114 2.01 -16.61 -3.08
C GLU A 114 1.65 -15.30 -2.38
N VAL A 115 0.66 -15.30 -1.46
CA VAL A 115 0.24 -14.15 -0.66
C VAL A 115 1.42 -13.44 0.01
N GLY A 116 1.43 -12.11 -0.07
CA GLY A 116 2.53 -11.26 0.38
C GLY A 116 3.72 -11.17 -0.58
N GLY A 117 3.67 -11.87 -1.72
CA GLY A 117 4.65 -11.71 -2.80
C GLY A 117 4.54 -10.35 -3.49
N LEU A 118 5.65 -9.90 -4.08
CA LEU A 118 5.75 -8.63 -4.80
C LEU A 118 5.57 -8.82 -6.31
N TYR A 119 4.49 -8.23 -6.83
CA TYR A 119 4.17 -8.14 -8.25
C TYR A 119 4.15 -6.68 -8.70
N GLU A 120 4.78 -6.34 -9.82
CA GLU A 120 4.85 -4.98 -10.34
C GLU A 120 4.02 -4.84 -11.63
N THR A 121 2.81 -4.31 -11.47
CA THR A 121 1.80 -4.18 -12.52
C THR A 121 2.23 -3.20 -13.60
N ALA A 122 1.99 -3.57 -14.87
CA ALA A 122 2.37 -2.82 -16.07
C ALA A 122 3.87 -2.50 -16.15
N MET A 123 4.70 -3.25 -15.41
CA MET A 123 6.15 -3.15 -15.38
C MET A 123 6.76 -4.55 -15.43
N ARG A 124 7.32 -5.05 -14.32
CA ARG A 124 8.09 -6.31 -14.30
C ARG A 124 7.27 -7.59 -14.08
N ALA A 125 5.98 -7.50 -13.77
CA ALA A 125 5.18 -8.63 -13.31
C ALA A 125 5.74 -9.24 -12.01
N TRP A 126 5.83 -10.56 -11.86
CA TRP A 126 6.37 -11.19 -10.63
C TRP A 126 7.83 -10.82 -10.41
N VAL A 127 8.10 -10.08 -9.33
CA VAL A 127 9.47 -9.66 -8.95
C VAL A 127 10.03 -10.57 -7.87
N LYS A 128 9.23 -10.91 -6.85
CA LYS A 128 9.66 -11.75 -5.74
C LYS A 128 8.48 -12.49 -5.14
N LYS A 129 8.57 -13.81 -5.03
CA LYS A 129 7.58 -14.65 -4.34
C LYS A 129 8.09 -15.03 -2.94
N PRO A 130 7.19 -15.22 -1.95
CA PRO A 130 7.55 -15.74 -0.64
C PRO A 130 7.90 -17.24 -0.73
N ASP A 131 8.41 -17.81 0.37
CA ASP A 131 8.52 -19.27 0.49
C ASP A 131 7.13 -19.89 0.76
N PRO A 132 6.60 -20.72 -0.16
CA PRO A 132 5.31 -21.37 0.02
C PRO A 132 5.20 -22.24 1.28
N ALA A 133 6.30 -22.81 1.78
CA ALA A 133 6.28 -23.62 3.00
C ALA A 133 6.02 -22.74 4.23
N LEU A 134 6.74 -21.61 4.33
CA LEU A 134 6.53 -20.61 5.36
C LEU A 134 5.10 -20.05 5.34
N ILE A 135 4.58 -19.71 4.15
CA ILE A 135 3.22 -19.19 4.02
C ILE A 135 2.19 -20.17 4.60
N ARG A 136 2.32 -21.47 4.30
CA ARG A 136 1.40 -22.50 4.82
C ARG A 136 1.48 -22.67 6.35
N GLU A 137 2.59 -22.29 6.97
CA GLU A 137 2.76 -22.32 8.42
C GLU A 137 2.06 -21.14 9.11
N ILE A 138 2.14 -19.95 8.50
CA ILE A 138 1.74 -18.70 9.17
C ILE A 138 0.40 -18.13 8.70
N VAL A 139 -0.10 -18.54 7.53
CA VAL A 139 -1.37 -18.05 6.95
C VAL A 139 -2.40 -19.18 6.88
N THR A 140 -3.60 -18.91 7.37
CA THR A 140 -4.76 -19.80 7.18
C THR A 140 -5.69 -19.20 6.11
N PRO A 141 -5.85 -19.86 4.94
CA PRO A 141 -6.75 -19.38 3.89
C PRO A 141 -8.17 -19.16 4.39
N GLY A 142 -8.78 -18.06 3.96
CA GLY A 142 -10.13 -17.70 4.36
C GLY A 142 -10.25 -17.16 5.79
N GLU A 143 -9.16 -16.92 6.50
CA GLU A 143 -9.13 -16.24 7.81
C GLU A 143 -8.47 -14.85 7.73
N TRP A 144 -8.61 -14.07 8.81
CA TRP A 144 -7.97 -12.76 8.90
C TRP A 144 -6.45 -12.92 8.96
N THR A 145 -5.74 -12.17 8.11
CA THR A 145 -4.28 -12.11 8.08
C THR A 145 -3.82 -10.67 8.29
N ASP A 146 -2.89 -10.46 9.22
CA ASP A 146 -2.19 -9.19 9.38
C ASP A 146 -1.17 -9.03 8.25
N ILE A 147 -1.17 -7.87 7.58
CA ILE A 147 -0.17 -7.48 6.59
C ILE A 147 0.53 -6.20 7.03
N LEU A 148 1.85 -6.18 6.89
CA LEU A 148 2.67 -4.99 7.06
C LEU A 148 3.54 -4.79 5.82
N VAL A 149 3.36 -3.66 5.14
CA VAL A 149 4.12 -3.28 3.95
C VAL A 149 5.01 -2.10 4.31
N THR A 150 6.31 -2.29 4.14
CA THR A 150 7.31 -1.22 4.31
C THR A 150 7.84 -0.84 2.95
N ALA A 151 7.89 0.46 2.68
CA ALA A 151 8.52 1.00 1.49
C ALA A 151 9.36 2.21 1.91
N ILE A 152 10.69 2.05 1.97
CA ILE A 152 11.63 3.09 2.44
C ILE A 152 12.76 3.20 1.42
N GLY A 153 12.83 4.32 0.71
CA GLY A 153 13.79 4.49 -0.38
C GLY A 153 13.65 3.40 -1.44
N ASP A 154 14.66 2.56 -1.55
CA ASP A 154 14.77 1.46 -2.52
C ASP A 154 14.39 0.10 -1.91
N ASP A 155 14.06 0.06 -0.62
CA ASP A 155 13.79 -1.16 0.12
C ASP A 155 12.29 -1.36 0.31
N LEU A 156 11.82 -2.53 -0.11
CA LEU A 156 10.44 -2.98 0.02
C LEU A 156 10.41 -4.27 0.85
N THR A 157 9.57 -4.31 1.88
CA THR A 157 9.33 -5.54 2.66
C THR A 157 7.85 -5.77 2.86
N VAL A 158 7.46 -7.04 2.89
CA VAL A 158 6.11 -7.50 3.22
C VAL A 158 6.22 -8.51 4.34
N SER A 159 5.47 -8.27 5.42
CA SER A 159 5.31 -9.20 6.53
C SER A 159 3.86 -9.63 6.65
N LEU A 160 3.65 -10.92 6.96
CA LEU A 160 2.35 -11.50 7.25
C LEU A 160 2.35 -12.07 8.66
N ASN A 161 1.33 -11.77 9.46
CA ASN A 161 1.20 -12.27 10.84
C ASN A 161 2.48 -12.09 11.69
N GLY A 162 3.20 -10.99 11.47
CA GLY A 162 4.43 -10.65 12.20
C GLY A 162 5.73 -11.24 11.63
N VAL A 163 5.68 -12.02 10.55
CA VAL A 163 6.84 -12.64 9.91
C VAL A 163 7.10 -12.00 8.56
N THR A 164 8.33 -11.56 8.30
CA THR A 164 8.75 -11.06 6.97
C THR A 164 8.75 -12.21 5.97
N VAL A 165 7.89 -12.12 4.95
CA VAL A 165 7.74 -13.18 3.93
C VAL A 165 8.39 -12.81 2.60
N THR A 166 8.61 -11.53 2.35
CA THR A 166 9.23 -11.05 1.11
C THR A 166 10.02 -9.77 1.38
N GLU A 167 11.25 -9.73 0.86
CA GLU A 167 12.14 -8.57 0.88
C GLU A 167 12.72 -8.33 -0.51
N LEU A 168 12.71 -7.07 -0.93
CA LEU A 168 13.37 -6.57 -2.12
C LEU A 168 14.15 -5.32 -1.72
N LEU A 169 15.46 -5.49 -1.50
CA LEU A 169 16.35 -4.45 -0.99
C LEU A 169 17.18 -3.84 -2.13
N GLY A 170 17.40 -2.53 -2.08
CA GLY A 170 18.23 -1.80 -3.04
C GLY A 170 17.67 -1.75 -4.46
N ASP A 171 16.35 -1.91 -4.65
CA ASP A 171 15.72 -1.87 -5.97
C ASP A 171 15.50 -0.43 -6.44
N THR A 172 16.49 0.10 -7.14
CA THR A 172 16.47 1.46 -7.72
C THR A 172 15.39 1.66 -8.79
N LYS A 173 14.78 0.58 -9.28
CA LYS A 173 13.75 0.60 -10.33
C LYS A 173 12.35 0.90 -9.81
N CYS A 174 12.09 0.72 -8.51
CA CYS A 174 10.76 0.94 -7.96
C CYS A 174 10.37 2.42 -8.03
N LEU A 175 9.08 2.69 -8.27
CA LEU A 175 8.52 4.02 -8.03
C LEU A 175 8.80 4.44 -6.58
N LYS A 176 9.08 5.73 -6.37
CA LYS A 176 9.44 6.25 -5.04
C LYS A 176 8.27 6.89 -4.31
N GLU A 177 7.24 7.26 -5.04
CA GLU A 177 6.03 7.86 -4.49
C GLU A 177 4.82 7.51 -5.35
N GLY A 178 3.69 7.22 -4.71
CA GLY A 178 2.43 7.01 -5.40
C GLY A 178 1.29 6.74 -4.43
N HIS A 179 0.15 6.37 -4.97
CA HIS A 179 -1.01 6.03 -4.16
C HIS A 179 -0.86 4.64 -3.52
N ILE A 180 -1.68 4.38 -2.52
CA ILE A 180 -2.00 3.03 -2.03
C ILE A 180 -3.36 2.65 -2.62
N ALA A 181 -3.55 1.40 -3.03
CA ALA A 181 -4.85 0.94 -3.51
C ALA A 181 -5.15 -0.52 -3.12
N LEU A 182 -6.44 -0.86 -3.09
CA LEU A 182 -6.95 -2.21 -2.89
C LEU A 182 -7.58 -2.71 -4.19
N GLN A 183 -7.48 -4.00 -4.50
CA GLN A 183 -7.88 -4.55 -5.80
C GLN A 183 -9.10 -5.47 -5.74
N LEU A 184 -9.93 -5.39 -6.77
CA LEU A 184 -10.84 -6.43 -7.25
C LEU A 184 -10.33 -6.87 -8.61
N HIS A 185 -9.86 -8.11 -8.74
CA HIS A 185 -9.35 -8.60 -10.01
C HIS A 185 -10.49 -8.79 -11.02
N GLY A 186 -10.33 -8.24 -12.22
CA GLY A 186 -11.31 -8.38 -13.30
C GLY A 186 -11.47 -9.84 -13.73
N GLY A 187 -12.69 -10.23 -14.06
CA GLY A 187 -13.01 -11.58 -14.54
C GLY A 187 -13.05 -12.65 -13.45
N GLN A 188 -13.03 -12.26 -12.17
CA GLN A 188 -13.12 -13.17 -11.02
C GLN A 188 -14.34 -12.84 -10.14
N ASP A 189 -14.85 -13.85 -9.43
CA ASP A 189 -15.84 -13.63 -8.37
C ASP A 189 -15.08 -13.14 -7.13
N MET A 190 -15.15 -11.84 -6.86
CA MET A 190 -14.39 -11.19 -5.79
C MET A 190 -15.22 -11.06 -4.53
N HIS A 191 -14.62 -11.45 -3.41
CA HIS A 191 -15.11 -11.12 -2.08
C HIS A 191 -13.92 -11.00 -1.13
N VAL A 192 -13.52 -9.76 -0.86
CA VAL A 192 -12.36 -9.44 -0.02
C VAL A 192 -12.72 -8.36 1.00
N GLN A 193 -12.18 -8.48 2.20
CA GLN A 193 -12.37 -7.50 3.27
C GLN A 193 -11.03 -6.98 3.78
N PHE A 194 -11.01 -5.70 4.14
CA PHE A 194 -9.86 -5.04 4.77
C PHE A 194 -10.29 -4.25 6.01
N LYS A 195 -9.45 -4.23 7.04
CA LYS A 195 -9.66 -3.39 8.25
C LYS A 195 -8.34 -3.00 8.90
N ASP A 196 -8.42 -2.15 9.92
CA ASP A 196 -7.28 -1.71 10.72
C ASP A 196 -6.14 -1.06 9.90
N LEU A 197 -6.50 -0.41 8.78
CA LEU A 197 -5.53 0.24 7.88
C LEU A 197 -4.99 1.51 8.52
N ALA A 198 -3.68 1.55 8.75
CA ALA A 198 -2.98 2.73 9.24
C ALA A 198 -1.61 2.85 8.58
N VAL A 199 -1.14 4.09 8.45
CA VAL A 199 0.16 4.43 7.86
C VAL A 199 1.03 5.17 8.87
N LEU A 200 2.30 4.79 8.91
CA LEU A 200 3.37 5.54 9.54
C LEU A 200 4.21 6.15 8.42
N GLU A 201 4.10 7.46 8.22
CA GLU A 201 4.89 8.18 7.22
C GLU A 201 6.27 8.48 7.76
N LEU A 202 7.30 8.25 6.94
CA LEU A 202 8.70 8.47 7.28
C LEU A 202 9.26 9.61 6.40
N PRO A 203 10.29 10.33 6.87
CA PRO A 203 10.97 11.38 6.09
C PRO A 203 11.48 10.91 4.72
#